data_AF-A0A9X4CIF9-F1
#
_entry.id   AF-A0A9X4CIF9-F1
#
_cell.length_a   1.000
_cell.length_b   1.000
_cell.length_c   1.000
_cell.angle_alpha   90.00
_cell.angle_beta   90.00
_cell.angle_gamma   90.00
#
_symmetry.space_group_name_H-M   'P 1'
#
loop_
_entity.id
_entity.type
_entity.pdbx_description
1 polymer ?
#
loop_
_entity_poly.entity_id
_entity_poly.type
_entity_poly.pdbx_seq_one_letter_code
_entity_poly.pdbx_strand_id
1 'polypeptide(L)'
;MAAPCAAHQNAADRIVYLIFDNIAGRPGRAGRKTEVERTDIETVISNLIAGRFNDPVRIVAFDPLGHWSKDVSRELAEEIQTRCDIDTTPVPEHIRDFVRSHWAAPAAVAF
;
A
#
# COMPACT_ATOMS: atom_id res chain seq x y z
N MET A 1 38.75 2.71 6.26
CA MET A 1 37.49 2.08 5.79
C MET A 1 36.83 1.43 6.99
N ALA A 2 35.87 2.12 7.62
CA ALA A 2 35.01 1.53 8.65
C ALA A 2 33.68 1.19 7.98
N ALA A 3 33.26 -0.07 8.04
CA ALA A 3 31.93 -0.47 7.63
C ALA A 3 30.91 0.23 8.54
N PRO A 4 29.80 0.79 8.00
CA PRO A 4 28.74 1.26 8.86
C PRO A 4 28.14 0.03 9.55
N CYS A 5 28.24 0.02 10.88
CA CYS A 5 27.60 -0.93 11.76
C CYS A 5 26.12 -0.99 11.37
N ALA A 6 25.63 -2.19 11.02
CA ALA A 6 24.26 -2.43 10.62
C ALA A 6 23.34 -1.68 11.58
N ALA A 7 22.61 -0.71 11.03
CA ALA A 7 21.67 0.11 11.77
C ALA A 7 20.85 -0.82 12.66
N HIS A 8 20.99 -0.62 13.96
CA HIS A 8 20.08 -1.15 14.95
C HIS A 8 18.68 -0.72 14.51
N GLN A 9 17.97 -1.58 13.80
CA GLN A 9 16.57 -1.41 13.45
C GLN A 9 15.82 -1.54 14.77
N ASN A 10 15.78 -0.44 15.52
CA ASN A 10 15.11 -0.37 16.79
C ASN A 10 13.65 -0.77 16.51
N ALA A 11 13.24 -1.95 17.00
CA ALA A 11 11.92 -2.53 16.76
C ALA A 11 10.79 -1.75 17.49
N ALA A 12 11.10 -0.54 17.96
CA ALA A 12 10.38 0.13 19.03
C ALA A 12 9.23 1.03 18.58
N ASP A 13 8.90 1.14 17.28
CA ASP A 13 7.72 1.90 16.81
C ASP A 13 7.38 1.59 15.34
N ARG A 14 7.56 0.34 14.90
CA ARG A 14 7.36 0.00 13.48
C ARG A 14 5.92 -0.41 13.18
N ILE A 15 5.21 0.47 12.48
CA ILE A 15 3.95 0.11 11.81
C ILE A 15 4.22 -1.02 10.81
N VAL A 16 3.40 -2.06 10.89
CA VAL A 16 3.40 -3.20 9.97
C VAL A 16 2.25 -2.99 8.99
N TYR A 17 2.53 -3.10 7.70
CA TYR A 17 1.51 -3.01 6.66
C TYR A 17 1.14 -4.43 6.21
N LEU A 18 -0.15 -4.74 6.31
CA LEU A 18 -0.76 -5.97 5.83
C LEU A 18 -1.45 -5.69 4.50
N ILE A 19 -0.90 -6.23 3.41
CA ILE A 19 -1.45 -6.09 2.07
C ILE A 19 -2.26 -7.36 1.77
N PHE A 20 -3.54 -7.18 1.50
CA PHE A 20 -4.42 -8.24 1.02
C PHE A 20 -4.47 -8.16 -0.49
N ASP A 21 -3.99 -9.19 -1.18
CA ASP A 21 -3.93 -9.29 -2.64
C ASP A 21 -4.86 -10.43 -3.09
N ASN A 22 -5.52 -10.26 -4.23
CA ASN A 22 -6.37 -11.27 -4.82
C ASN A 22 -5.56 -12.11 -5.83
N ILE A 23 -5.42 -13.42 -5.55
CA ILE A 23 -4.72 -14.31 -6.48
C ILE A 23 -5.68 -14.68 -7.61
N ALA A 24 -5.63 -13.93 -8.71
CA ALA A 24 -6.25 -14.30 -9.98
C ALA A 24 -5.51 -15.50 -10.59
N GLY A 25 -5.82 -16.71 -10.12
CA GLY A 25 -5.07 -17.92 -10.52
C GLY A 25 -5.88 -19.17 -10.84
N ARG A 26 -7.19 -19.24 -10.55
CA ARG A 26 -8.03 -20.39 -10.97
C ARG A 26 -9.52 -20.09 -10.89
N PRO A 27 -10.33 -20.49 -11.88
CA PRO A 27 -11.78 -20.52 -11.72
C PRO A 27 -12.12 -21.40 -10.51
N GLY A 28 -12.80 -20.83 -9.51
CA GLY A 28 -13.28 -21.56 -8.33
C GLY A 28 -12.44 -21.45 -7.05
N ARG A 29 -11.38 -20.64 -7.01
CA ARG A 29 -10.65 -20.38 -5.73
C ARG A 29 -10.24 -18.92 -5.63
N ALA A 30 -11.10 -18.09 -5.04
CA ALA A 30 -10.75 -16.75 -4.59
C ALA A 30 -9.77 -16.87 -3.41
N GLY A 31 -8.48 -17.05 -3.70
CA GLY A 31 -7.43 -17.03 -2.70
C GLY A 31 -7.05 -15.58 -2.41
N ARG A 32 -7.34 -15.08 -1.21
CA ARG A 32 -6.71 -13.85 -0.72
C ARG A 32 -5.33 -14.21 -0.18
N LYS A 33 -4.27 -13.63 -0.76
CA LYS A 33 -2.93 -13.66 -0.18
C LYS A 33 -2.81 -12.51 0.80
N THR A 34 -2.32 -12.79 1.99
CA THR A 34 -1.86 -11.74 2.90
C THR A 34 -0.36 -11.66 2.79
N GLU A 35 0.14 -10.54 2.31
CA GLU A 35 1.56 -10.21 2.33
C GLU A 35 1.82 -9.21 3.45
N VAL A 36 2.94 -9.40 4.15
CA VAL A 36 3.32 -8.57 5.29
C VAL A 36 4.56 -7.78 4.92
N GLU A 37 4.43 -6.46 4.83
CA GLU A 37 5.57 -5.57 4.75
C GLU A 37 5.81 -4.91 6.10
N ARG A 38 7.00 -5.16 6.63
CA ARG A 38 7.55 -4.37 7.73
C ARG A 38 8.41 -3.31 7.08
N THR A 39 7.82 -2.18 6.73
CA THR A 39 8.51 -1.04 6.10
C THR A 39 7.75 0.26 6.37
N ASP A 40 8.38 1.41 6.12
CA ASP A 40 7.70 2.72 6.17
C ASP A 40 6.69 2.88 5.02
N ILE A 41 5.78 3.83 5.18
CA ILE A 41 4.70 4.09 4.22
C ILE A 41 5.22 4.43 2.82
N GLU A 42 6.35 5.15 2.71
CA GLU A 42 6.96 5.54 1.45
C GLU A 42 7.41 4.33 0.63
N THR A 43 8.00 3.36 1.33
CA THR A 43 8.43 2.10 0.72
C THR A 43 7.21 1.26 0.30
N VAL A 44 6.13 1.24 1.09
CA VAL A 44 4.88 0.55 0.70
C VAL A 44 4.32 1.14 -0.59
N ILE A 45 4.22 2.47 -0.67
CA ILE A 45 3.73 3.16 -1.87
C ILE A 45 4.64 2.86 -3.08
N SER A 46 5.95 2.92 -2.88
CA SER A 46 6.92 2.60 -3.93
C SER A 46 6.78 1.16 -4.43
N ASN A 47 6.56 0.21 -3.52
CA ASN A 47 6.36 -1.20 -3.87
C ASN A 47 5.04 -1.45 -4.60
N LEU A 48 3.98 -0.74 -4.21
CA LEU A 48 2.69 -0.77 -4.90
C LEU A 48 2.85 -0.25 -6.34
N ILE A 49 3.47 0.91 -6.53
CA ILE A 49 3.70 1.48 -7.87
C ILE A 49 4.61 0.56 -8.70
N ALA A 50 5.65 -0.03 -8.11
CA ALA A 50 6.58 -0.91 -8.78
C ALA A 50 6.02 -2.31 -9.14
N GLY A 51 4.79 -2.65 -8.73
CA GLY A 51 4.16 -3.93 -9.06
C GLY A 51 4.66 -5.12 -8.25
N ARG A 52 5.13 -4.87 -7.02
CA ARG A 52 5.46 -5.97 -6.09
C ARG A 52 4.20 -6.76 -5.68
N PHE A 53 3.04 -6.09 -5.74
CA PHE A 53 1.71 -6.65 -5.51
C PHE A 53 0.90 -6.57 -6.80
N ASN A 54 0.09 -7.59 -7.10
CA ASN A 54 -0.55 -7.73 -8.40
C ASN A 54 -2.01 -7.25 -8.44
N ASP A 55 -2.77 -7.45 -7.37
CA ASP A 55 -4.19 -7.05 -7.25
C ASP A 55 -4.54 -6.73 -5.77
N PRO A 56 -3.91 -5.69 -5.18
CA PRO A 56 -4.19 -5.32 -3.79
C PRO A 56 -5.65 -4.89 -3.63
N VAL A 57 -6.34 -5.44 -2.64
CA VAL A 57 -7.75 -5.12 -2.36
C VAL A 57 -7.95 -4.32 -1.07
N ARG A 58 -7.03 -4.48 -0.11
CA ARG A 58 -7.07 -3.81 1.20
C ARG A 58 -5.66 -3.71 1.77
N ILE A 59 -5.37 -2.60 2.45
CA ILE A 59 -4.12 -2.40 3.18
C ILE A 59 -4.42 -1.95 4.60
N VAL A 60 -3.89 -2.67 5.58
CA VAL A 60 -4.09 -2.37 7.01
C VAL A 60 -2.74 -2.03 7.63
N ALA A 61 -2.66 -0.86 8.26
CA ALA A 61 -1.58 -0.50 9.16
C ALA A 61 -1.85 -1.14 10.53
N PHE A 62 -0.87 -1.82 11.09
CA PHE A 62 -0.93 -2.47 12.38
C PHE A 62 0.25 -2.01 13.23
N ASP A 63 -0.02 -1.48 14.42
CA ASP A 63 1.00 -1.14 15.39
C ASP A 63 1.08 -2.23 16.47
N PRO A 64 2.17 -3.04 16.47
CA PRO A 64 2.32 -4.12 17.42
C PRO A 64 2.45 -3.65 18.88
N LEU A 65 2.87 -2.39 19.11
CA LEU A 65 3.13 -1.84 20.45
C LEU A 65 2.01 -0.88 20.89
N GLY A 66 1.46 -0.10 19.96
CA GLY A 66 0.33 0.79 20.19
C GLY A 66 -1.04 0.09 20.24
N HIS A 67 -1.09 -1.24 20.00
CA HIS A 67 -2.29 -2.08 20.07
C HIS A 67 -3.44 -1.62 19.17
N TRP A 68 -3.14 -0.99 18.03
CA TRP A 68 -4.15 -0.54 17.08
C TRP A 68 -3.93 -1.12 15.68
N SER A 69 -5.01 -1.20 14.93
CA SER A 69 -4.99 -1.46 13.49
C SER A 69 -5.93 -0.49 12.79
N LYS A 70 -5.52 0.02 11.63
CA LYS A 70 -6.32 0.93 10.81
C LYS A 70 -6.30 0.46 9.36
N ASP A 71 -7.47 0.37 8.73
CA ASP A 71 -7.55 0.27 7.28
C ASP A 71 -7.08 1.60 6.69
N VAL A 72 -5.97 1.57 5.97
CA VAL A 72 -5.32 2.75 5.35
C VAL A 72 -5.46 2.75 3.83
N SER A 73 -6.40 1.95 3.32
CA SER A 73 -6.56 1.77 1.87
C SER A 73 -6.91 3.07 1.16
N ARG A 74 -7.75 3.92 1.78
CA ARG A 74 -8.12 5.24 1.24
C ARG A 74 -6.93 6.18 1.21
N GLU A 75 -6.24 6.31 2.33
CA GLU A 75 -5.09 7.22 2.46
C GLU A 75 -3.99 6.86 1.47
N LEU A 76 -3.73 5.55 1.26
CA LEU A 76 -2.77 5.10 0.27
C LEU A 76 -3.25 5.29 -1.17
N ALA A 77 -4.53 5.03 -1.45
CA ALA A 77 -5.09 5.34 -2.77
C ALA A 77 -4.99 6.84 -3.09
N GLU A 78 -5.19 7.69 -2.08
CA GLU A 78 -5.10 9.14 -2.23
C GLU A 78 -3.69 9.65 -2.51
N GLU A 79 -2.72 9.11 -1.79
CA GLU A 79 -1.32 9.45 -2.00
C GLU A 79 -0.82 8.94 -3.36
N ILE A 80 -1.19 7.72 -3.77
CA ILE A 80 -0.83 7.16 -5.07
C ILE A 80 -1.40 8.01 -6.21
N GLN A 81 -2.70 8.33 -6.14
CA GLN A 81 -3.34 9.17 -7.16
C GLN A 81 -2.66 10.54 -7.24
N THR A 82 -2.39 11.17 -6.09
CA THR A 82 -1.72 12.47 -6.02
C THR A 82 -0.34 12.44 -6.67
N ARG A 83 0.47 11.40 -6.41
CA ARG A 83 1.78 11.23 -7.04
C ARG A 83 1.69 11.05 -8.55
N CYS A 84 0.76 10.20 -9.01
CA CYS A 84 0.51 10.00 -10.43
C CYS A 84 0.09 11.30 -11.13
N ASP A 85 -0.78 12.10 -10.50
CA ASP A 85 -1.21 13.39 -11.01
C ASP A 85 -0.04 14.40 -11.10
N ILE A 86 0.83 14.46 -10.09
CA ILE A 86 2.04 15.30 -10.07
C ILE A 86 3.03 14.87 -11.17
N ASP A 87 3.26 13.58 -11.31
CA ASP A 87 4.20 13.02 -12.29
C ASP A 87 3.63 13.00 -13.70
N THR A 88 2.36 13.39 -13.89
CA THR A 88 1.61 13.30 -15.15
C THR A 88 1.60 11.89 -15.75
N THR A 89 1.62 10.88 -14.88
CA THR A 89 1.58 9.47 -15.25
C THR A 89 0.27 8.82 -14.84
N PRO A 90 -0.27 7.88 -15.63
CA PRO A 90 -1.46 7.14 -15.21
C PRO A 90 -1.13 6.19 -14.07
N VAL A 91 -2.12 5.93 -13.20
CA VAL A 91 -2.01 4.88 -12.19
C VAL A 91 -1.74 3.52 -12.86
N PRO A 92 -0.71 2.78 -12.41
CA PRO A 92 -0.37 1.47 -12.96
C PRO A 92 -1.53 0.49 -12.95
N GLU A 93 -1.63 -0.36 -13.97
CA GLU A 93 -2.80 -1.22 -14.20
C GLU A 93 -3.09 -2.19 -13.06
N HIS A 94 -2.05 -2.78 -12.46
CA HIS A 94 -2.14 -3.75 -11.36
C HIS A 94 -2.66 -3.16 -10.04
N ILE A 95 -2.62 -1.84 -9.86
CA ILE A 95 -3.20 -1.17 -8.68
C ILE A 95 -4.34 -0.21 -9.05
N ARG A 96 -4.75 -0.14 -10.32
CA ARG A 96 -5.77 0.81 -10.77
C ARG A 96 -7.12 0.56 -10.12
N ASP A 97 -7.50 -0.71 -9.97
CA ASP A 97 -8.77 -1.08 -9.35
C ASP A 97 -8.77 -0.76 -7.85
N PHE A 98 -7.65 -1.02 -7.15
CA PHE A 98 -7.44 -0.61 -5.77
C PHE A 98 -7.64 0.90 -5.59
N VAL A 99 -6.91 1.70 -6.37
CA VAL A 99 -6.98 3.16 -6.29
C VAL A 99 -8.40 3.62 -6.60
N ARG A 100 -9.02 3.16 -7.68
CA ARG A 100 -10.39 3.54 -8.05
C ARG A 100 -11.43 3.19 -6.97
N SER A 101 -11.28 2.07 -6.29
CA SER A 101 -12.23 1.63 -5.27
C SER A 101 -12.12 2.40 -3.96
N HIS A 102 -10.96 2.96 -3.65
CA HIS A 102 -10.69 3.62 -2.36
C HIS A 102 -10.49 5.13 -2.47
N TRP A 103 -10.13 5.63 -3.66
CA TRP A 103 -10.16 7.04 -4.02
C TRP A 103 -11.61 7.49 -4.13
N ALA A 104 -12.08 8.27 -3.16
CA ALA A 104 -13.24 9.11 -3.42
C ALA A 104 -12.77 10.16 -4.41
N ALA A 105 -13.30 10.13 -5.65
CA ALA A 105 -13.11 11.26 -6.55
C ALA A 105 -13.43 12.54 -5.78
N PRO A 106 -12.55 13.57 -5.80
CA PRO A 106 -12.87 14.82 -5.14
C PRO A 106 -14.23 15.24 -5.64
N ALA A 107 -15.19 15.43 -4.72
CA ALA A 107 -16.55 15.82 -5.08
C ALA A 107 -16.42 16.97 -6.06
N ALA A 108 -16.86 16.75 -7.30
CA ALA A 108 -16.68 17.73 -8.36
C ALA A 108 -17.24 19.06 -7.83
N VAL A 109 -16.35 20.01 -7.56
CA VAL A 109 -16.77 21.36 -7.22
C VAL A 109 -17.29 21.91 -8.55
N ALA A 110 -18.59 21.80 -8.75
CA ALA A 110 -19.27 22.46 -9.85
C ALA A 110 -19.05 23.96 -9.67
N PHE A 111 -18.32 24.56 -10.62
CA PHE A 111 -18.18 26.01 -10.75
C PHE A 111 -19.46 26.63 -11.31
#